data_AF-A0A976HT73-F1
#
_entry.id   AF-A0A976HT73-F1
#
_cell.length_a   1.000
_cell.length_b   1.000
_cell.length_c   1.000
_cell.angle_alpha   90.00
_cell.angle_beta   90.00
_cell.angle_gamma   90.00
#
_symmetry.space_group_name_H-M   'P 1'
#
loop_
_entity.id
_entity.type
_entity.pdbx_description
1 polymer ?
#
loop_
_entity_poly.entity_id
_entity_poly.type
_entity_poly.pdbx_seq_one_letter_code
_entity_poly.pdbx_strand_id
1 'polypeptide(L)'
;MLPKKSLLVVMLLLGCGLAQSQQILLNDLSAFKNAPANWRIAADAAADLNEKNNMTTTSGTGALVCIHPAGKYGREYDLFTNLQHGDADLEFDFMMAKGSNSGVYLQGRYEIQLFDSWGTKQPRNYDVAAIYERWDESRPNGQKGYEGHPPRMNACRAPGLWQHLKVSFQAPRFDANGKKIANAKVLKVELNGATVQEEVELIGPTRGGLESEVAAGPLLFQGDHGSVAFRNIVLKPFNKPAPTLKNLTYAYYENVTGKTPDVSKRTPKKQGSVDGIDYNLATANKDYVLRFTGTLNVPVAGKYTFNTVERAGEMQLTVANQNVVTWQWWEGKGTATLPAGDVPFEMLYYRSADWAQPSLGVFVEGEATRSVPLHAIGSINMDKPVGPILIGVGSTPVVHRSFLEVRNENISHGVSVGDPSGVHYAVNLEKGALVRVWKGDFVDATPMWNDRGNGMSLPFGGILDLQNQPLLGLLATDQTTWPTAYSEADGHRFRGYDIDATGRPIFKYEVAGVVVKDQIKPDTENKYLERELTIGGTIPAQLQCRLAIGKQIEKVNDNLYIIDKQYYVKTTGSAIIRNIANGQELLTPAKATVSYAIIW
;
A
#
# COMPACT_ATOMS: atom_id res chain seq x y z
N MET A 1 -26.26 -12.11 -20.39
CA MET A 1 -24.97 -11.38 -20.44
C MET A 1 -25.04 -10.29 -19.39
N LEU A 2 -24.54 -10.56 -18.18
CA LEU A 2 -24.46 -9.60 -17.09
C LEU A 2 -23.05 -9.01 -17.09
N PRO A 3 -22.88 -7.67 -17.00
CA PRO A 3 -21.56 -7.08 -16.92
C PRO A 3 -20.89 -7.43 -15.60
N LYS A 4 -19.55 -7.52 -15.66
CA LYS A 4 -18.63 -7.90 -14.58
C LYS A 4 -18.94 -7.16 -13.27
N LYS A 5 -19.17 -7.93 -12.20
CA LYS A 5 -19.21 -7.41 -10.83
C LYS A 5 -17.77 -7.18 -10.35
N SER A 6 -17.30 -5.95 -10.40
CA SER A 6 -16.16 -5.52 -9.60
C SER A 6 -16.68 -5.21 -8.20
N LEU A 7 -16.53 -6.16 -7.27
CA LEU A 7 -16.72 -5.89 -5.85
C LEU A 7 -15.44 -5.19 -5.37
N LEU A 8 -15.38 -3.87 -5.58
CA LEU A 8 -14.27 -3.06 -5.09
C LEU A 8 -14.49 -2.87 -3.58
N VAL A 9 -13.60 -3.43 -2.78
CA VAL A 9 -13.41 -3.02 -1.39
C VAL A 9 -13.14 -1.51 -1.42
N VAL A 10 -13.93 -0.73 -0.69
CA VAL A 10 -13.64 0.70 -0.47
C VAL A 10 -12.43 0.78 0.45
N MET A 11 -11.24 0.55 -0.12
CA MET A 11 -10.11 1.37 0.30
C MET A 11 -10.44 2.76 -0.21
N LEU A 12 -10.47 3.75 0.68
CA LEU A 12 -10.18 5.13 0.30
C LEU A 12 -8.74 5.16 -0.24
N LEU A 13 -8.56 4.66 -1.47
CA LEU A 13 -7.46 5.06 -2.33
C LEU A 13 -7.79 6.50 -2.69
N LEU A 14 -7.30 7.42 -1.84
CA LEU A 14 -7.15 8.82 -2.16
C LEU A 14 -6.58 8.89 -3.57
N GLY A 15 -7.42 9.26 -4.53
CA GLY A 15 -7.02 9.37 -5.91
C GLY A 15 -5.80 10.29 -6.01
N CYS A 16 -4.88 9.96 -6.92
CA CYS A 16 -3.82 10.87 -7.34
C CYS A 16 -4.45 12.18 -7.83
N GLY A 17 -4.60 13.13 -6.92
CA GLY A 17 -5.17 14.42 -7.20
C GLY A 17 -4.17 15.45 -7.69
N LEU A 18 -4.73 16.52 -8.23
CA LEU A 18 -4.10 17.61 -8.97
C LEU A 18 -3.16 18.51 -8.13
N ALA A 19 -2.81 18.15 -6.89
CA ALA A 19 -1.78 18.91 -6.20
C ALA A 19 -0.43 18.65 -6.85
N GLN A 20 0.31 19.73 -7.12
CA GLN A 20 1.67 19.62 -7.61
C GLN A 20 2.52 18.91 -6.56
N SER A 21 2.84 17.65 -6.83
CA SER A 21 3.81 16.90 -6.05
C SER A 21 5.17 17.58 -6.16
N GLN A 22 5.80 17.82 -5.03
CA GLN A 22 7.16 18.34 -4.95
C GLN A 22 8.09 17.16 -4.78
N GLN A 23 8.66 16.72 -5.91
CA GLN A 23 9.73 15.75 -5.88
C GLN A 23 11.02 16.43 -5.41
N ILE A 24 11.64 15.89 -4.36
CA ILE A 24 12.99 16.29 -3.97
C ILE A 24 13.94 15.66 -4.97
N LEU A 25 14.51 16.48 -5.86
CA LEU A 25 15.46 16.03 -6.87
C LEU A 25 16.79 15.69 -6.22
N LEU A 26 17.25 14.45 -6.41
CA LEU A 26 18.48 13.92 -5.83
C LEU A 26 19.65 13.99 -6.82
N ASN A 27 19.81 15.17 -7.45
CA ASN A 27 20.93 15.47 -8.35
C ASN A 27 22.16 15.95 -7.56
N ASP A 28 21.93 16.66 -6.47
CA ASP A 28 22.90 17.16 -5.52
C ASP A 28 22.21 17.38 -4.15
N LEU A 29 22.92 17.95 -3.17
CA LEU A 29 22.38 18.20 -1.82
C LEU A 29 21.71 19.58 -1.66
N SER A 30 21.49 20.33 -2.75
CA SER A 30 20.93 21.70 -2.69
C SER A 30 19.52 21.80 -2.13
N ALA A 31 18.77 20.69 -2.10
CA ALA A 31 17.46 20.62 -1.46
C ALA A 31 17.52 20.63 0.08
N PHE A 32 18.72 20.52 0.66
CA PHE A 32 18.94 20.36 2.10
C PHE A 32 19.78 21.49 2.69
N LYS A 33 19.61 21.73 3.99
CA LYS A 33 20.34 22.74 4.76
C LYS A 33 21.64 22.14 5.29
N ASN A 34 22.77 22.77 4.95
CA ASN A 34 24.09 22.48 5.53
C ASN A 34 24.38 20.98 5.69
N ALA A 35 24.27 20.23 4.59
CA ALA A 35 24.32 18.77 4.64
C ALA A 35 25.61 18.26 5.33
N PRO A 36 25.50 17.47 6.41
CA PRO A 36 26.67 16.92 7.10
C PRO A 36 27.45 15.90 6.26
N ALA A 37 28.71 15.65 6.61
CA ALA A 37 29.63 14.83 5.79
C ALA A 37 29.27 13.34 5.66
N ASN A 38 28.41 12.81 6.54
CA ASN A 38 27.84 11.46 6.43
C ASN A 38 26.81 11.35 5.29
N TRP A 39 26.25 12.46 4.80
CA TRP A 39 25.28 12.48 3.71
C TRP A 39 25.93 12.72 2.34
N ARG A 40 25.46 11.99 1.33
CA ARG A 40 25.89 12.15 -0.07
C ARG A 40 24.80 11.78 -1.05
N ILE A 41 24.95 12.23 -2.28
CA ILE A 41 24.18 11.73 -3.42
C ILE A 41 24.96 10.58 -4.09
N ALA A 42 24.23 9.54 -4.48
CA ALA A 42 24.74 8.36 -5.17
C ALA A 42 23.77 7.93 -6.28
N ALA A 43 24.25 7.13 -7.23
CA ALA A 43 23.36 6.45 -8.18
C ALA A 43 22.50 5.41 -7.46
N ASP A 44 23.11 4.70 -6.52
CA ASP A 44 22.48 3.60 -5.81
C ASP A 44 23.23 3.28 -4.52
N ALA A 45 22.57 2.53 -3.64
CA ALA A 45 23.12 1.96 -2.42
C ALA A 45 22.96 0.44 -2.41
N ALA A 46 23.88 -0.22 -1.71
CA ALA A 46 23.82 -1.65 -1.42
C ALA A 46 24.22 -1.89 0.03
N ALA A 47 23.43 -2.68 0.76
CA ALA A 47 23.77 -3.11 2.11
C ALA A 47 23.92 -4.63 2.17
N ASP A 48 24.88 -5.08 2.97
CA ASP A 48 25.12 -6.51 3.17
C ASP A 48 24.09 -7.08 4.16
N LEU A 49 23.43 -8.17 3.77
CA LEU A 49 22.42 -8.86 4.57
C LEU A 49 23.02 -9.56 5.82
N ASN A 50 24.32 -9.86 5.78
CA ASN A 50 25.04 -10.61 6.81
C ASN A 50 25.83 -9.68 7.74
N GLU A 51 26.35 -8.55 7.25
CA GLU A 51 27.17 -7.62 8.03
C GLU A 51 26.38 -6.44 8.62
N LYS A 52 26.60 -6.15 9.91
CA LYS A 52 25.92 -5.05 10.60
C LYS A 52 26.39 -3.69 10.09
N ASN A 53 25.44 -2.81 9.80
CA ASN A 53 25.68 -1.42 9.39
C ASN A 53 26.67 -1.28 8.20
N ASN A 54 26.76 -2.30 7.33
CA ASN A 54 27.58 -2.25 6.13
C ASN A 54 26.72 -1.74 4.97
N MET A 55 27.03 -0.55 4.48
CA MET A 55 26.41 0.03 3.29
C MET A 55 27.49 0.64 2.41
N THR A 56 27.35 0.42 1.10
CA THR A 56 28.21 0.95 0.06
C THR A 56 27.38 1.73 -0.95
N THR A 57 28.04 2.58 -1.74
CA THR A 57 27.39 3.44 -2.72
C THR A 57 28.06 3.34 -4.08
N THR A 58 27.27 3.45 -5.14
CA THR A 58 27.76 3.61 -6.51
C THR A 58 27.71 5.09 -6.90
N SER A 59 28.78 5.61 -7.49
CA SER A 59 28.84 7.01 -7.93
C SER A 59 27.75 7.35 -8.95
N GLY A 60 27.14 8.53 -8.80
CA GLY A 60 26.11 9.06 -9.70
C GLY A 60 25.01 9.77 -8.90
N THR A 61 23.80 9.84 -9.46
CA THR A 61 22.66 10.57 -8.88
C THR A 61 21.39 9.72 -8.81
N GLY A 62 20.47 10.07 -7.92
CA GLY A 62 19.18 9.37 -7.77
C GLY A 62 18.89 8.82 -6.37
N ALA A 63 19.90 8.71 -5.51
CA ALA A 63 19.75 8.28 -4.12
C ALA A 63 20.46 9.23 -3.15
N LEU A 64 19.80 9.51 -2.02
CA LEU A 64 20.36 10.21 -0.87
C LEU A 64 20.82 9.14 0.12
N VAL A 65 22.10 9.16 0.51
CA VAL A 65 22.66 8.11 1.36
C VAL A 65 23.34 8.72 2.57
N CYS A 66 22.97 8.23 3.75
CA CYS A 66 23.70 8.43 5.00
C CYS A 66 24.59 7.22 5.26
N ILE A 67 25.90 7.43 5.36
CA ILE A 67 26.85 6.42 5.83
C ILE A 67 27.38 6.88 7.18
N HIS A 68 26.91 6.24 8.25
CA HIS A 68 27.21 6.66 9.61
C HIS A 68 27.51 5.48 10.53
N PRO A 69 28.56 5.54 11.38
CA PRO A 69 28.85 4.48 12.35
C PRO A 69 27.78 4.40 13.45
N ALA A 70 27.36 3.19 13.78
CA ALA A 70 26.49 2.95 14.93
C ALA A 70 27.14 3.46 16.23
N GLY A 71 26.33 4.04 17.12
CA GLY A 71 26.76 4.49 18.45
C GLY A 71 27.34 5.91 18.53
N LYS A 72 27.28 6.70 17.44
CA LYS A 72 27.72 8.11 17.44
C LYS A 72 26.54 9.07 17.25
N TYR A 73 25.93 9.51 18.33
CA TYR A 73 24.71 10.30 18.29
C TYR A 73 24.99 11.81 18.27
N GLY A 74 24.14 12.60 17.63
CA GLY A 74 24.31 14.05 17.54
C GLY A 74 23.46 14.70 16.44
N ARG A 75 22.82 15.84 16.77
CA ARG A 75 21.98 16.62 15.85
C ARG A 75 22.78 17.14 14.64
N GLU A 76 24.08 17.33 14.79
CA GLU A 76 24.99 17.76 13.73
C GLU A 76 25.10 16.76 12.57
N TYR A 77 24.62 15.52 12.73
CA TYR A 77 24.57 14.52 11.68
C TYR A 77 23.20 14.43 10.98
N ASP A 78 22.18 15.13 11.48
CA ASP A 78 20.84 15.15 10.89
C ASP A 78 20.76 16.03 9.65
N LEU A 79 19.86 15.67 8.74
CA LEU A 79 19.66 16.40 7.49
C LEU A 79 18.26 17.02 7.44
N PHE A 80 18.20 18.33 7.24
CA PHE A 80 16.95 19.09 7.13
C PHE A 80 16.69 19.52 5.69
N THR A 81 15.43 19.46 5.25
CA THR A 81 15.05 20.06 3.95
C THR A 81 15.03 21.59 4.00
N ASN A 82 15.30 22.22 2.86
CA ASN A 82 15.01 23.64 2.64
C ASN A 82 13.51 23.91 2.61
N LEU A 83 12.76 22.96 2.04
CA LEU A 83 11.30 22.98 2.01
C LEU A 83 10.70 22.96 3.41
N GLN A 84 9.57 23.67 3.55
CA GLN A 84 8.72 23.70 4.74
C GLN A 84 7.31 23.20 4.34
N HIS A 85 6.62 22.48 5.22
CA HIS A 85 5.29 21.95 4.95
C HIS A 85 4.34 22.00 6.15
N GLY A 86 3.05 22.18 5.87
CA GLY A 86 1.95 21.97 6.80
C GLY A 86 1.38 20.56 6.62
N ASP A 87 0.08 20.46 6.37
CA ASP A 87 -0.54 19.21 5.90
C ASP A 87 0.16 18.71 4.65
N ALA A 88 0.44 17.41 4.58
CA ALA A 88 1.08 16.82 3.42
C ALA A 88 0.82 15.31 3.35
N ASP A 89 0.90 14.78 2.14
CA ASP A 89 1.22 13.36 1.93
C ASP A 89 2.71 13.26 1.55
N LEU A 90 3.45 12.39 2.22
CA LEU A 90 4.85 12.10 1.98
C LEU A 90 4.97 10.66 1.49
N GLU A 91 5.68 10.45 0.39
CA GLU A 91 5.99 9.13 -0.17
C GLU A 91 7.48 9.06 -0.48
N PHE A 92 8.14 7.96 -0.07
CA PHE A 92 9.54 7.73 -0.39
C PHE A 92 9.89 6.25 -0.34
N ASP A 93 10.97 5.89 -1.05
CA ASP A 93 11.62 4.61 -0.88
C ASP A 93 12.81 4.76 0.07
N PHE A 94 13.06 3.74 0.89
CA PHE A 94 14.24 3.69 1.76
C PHE A 94 14.89 2.30 1.79
N MET A 95 16.20 2.24 2.06
CA MET A 95 16.95 1.00 2.28
C MET A 95 17.73 1.10 3.58
N MET A 96 17.68 0.04 4.38
CA MET A 96 18.33 -0.06 5.68
C MET A 96 19.53 -1.01 5.60
N ALA A 97 20.64 -0.64 6.22
CA ALA A 97 21.68 -1.61 6.55
C ALA A 97 21.23 -2.48 7.75
N LYS A 98 21.79 -3.69 7.86
CA LYS A 98 21.44 -4.63 8.93
C LYS A 98 21.70 -4.03 10.32
N GLY A 99 20.70 -4.08 11.19
CA GLY A 99 20.71 -3.53 12.54
C GLY A 99 20.79 -2.00 12.60
N SER A 100 20.56 -1.31 11.49
CA SER A 100 20.59 0.15 11.42
C SER A 100 19.30 0.77 11.98
N ASN A 101 19.38 2.06 12.29
CA ASN A 101 18.31 2.88 12.83
C ASN A 101 18.43 4.30 12.23
N SER A 102 17.29 4.91 11.93
CA SER A 102 17.11 6.27 11.41
C SER A 102 15.65 6.67 11.65
N GLY A 103 15.21 7.81 11.14
CA GLY A 103 13.84 8.27 11.26
C GLY A 103 13.57 9.42 10.29
N VAL A 104 12.32 9.54 9.86
CA VAL A 104 11.87 10.72 9.11
C VAL A 104 10.87 11.49 9.95
N TYR A 105 11.21 12.73 10.25
CA TYR A 105 10.42 13.59 11.11
C TYR A 105 9.60 14.56 10.28
N LEU A 106 8.29 14.46 10.40
CA LEU A 106 7.33 15.40 9.83
C LEU A 106 7.45 16.73 10.58
N GLN A 107 7.58 17.84 9.85
CA GLN A 107 7.86 19.18 10.40
C GLN A 107 9.11 19.23 11.32
N GLY A 108 10.01 18.25 11.22
CA GLY A 108 11.17 18.08 12.09
C GLY A 108 10.80 17.68 13.52
N ARG A 109 9.58 17.20 13.76
CA ARG A 109 8.99 17.04 15.11
C ARG A 109 8.39 15.68 15.38
N TYR A 110 7.76 15.06 14.38
CA TYR A 110 7.01 13.82 14.57
C TYR A 110 7.67 12.71 13.77
N GLU A 111 8.39 11.85 14.48
CA GLU A 111 9.16 10.76 13.89
C GLU A 111 8.27 9.62 13.43
N ILE A 112 8.40 9.30 12.14
CA ILE A 112 8.11 7.96 11.62
C ILE A 112 9.41 7.17 11.66
N GLN A 113 9.43 6.15 12.51
CA GLN A 113 10.61 5.37 12.83
C GLN A 113 11.08 4.53 11.63
N LEU A 114 12.40 4.47 11.39
CA LEU A 114 13.03 3.59 10.40
C LEU A 114 14.06 2.69 11.10
N PHE A 115 13.67 1.44 11.36
CA PHE A 115 14.51 0.49 12.09
C PHE A 115 14.61 -0.86 11.35
N ASP A 116 15.76 -1.54 11.43
CA ASP A 116 15.86 -2.90 10.89
C ASP A 116 15.03 -3.84 11.77
N SER A 117 13.78 -4.02 11.38
CA SER A 117 12.78 -4.80 12.08
C SER A 117 12.59 -6.18 11.42
N TRP A 118 13.54 -6.62 10.59
CA TRP A 118 13.38 -7.86 9.82
C TRP A 118 13.35 -9.10 10.74
N GLY A 119 12.22 -9.81 10.69
CA GLY A 119 11.93 -10.95 11.57
C GLY A 119 11.25 -10.58 12.91
N THR A 120 11.01 -9.29 13.18
CA THR A 120 10.23 -8.88 14.36
C THR A 120 8.80 -9.41 14.25
N LYS A 121 8.38 -10.25 15.22
CA LYS A 121 7.02 -10.83 15.25
C LYS A 121 5.98 -9.91 15.89
N GLN A 122 6.38 -9.19 16.94
CA GLN A 122 5.52 -8.26 17.68
C GLN A 122 6.18 -6.88 17.66
N PRO A 123 5.79 -6.01 16.71
CA PRO A 123 6.39 -4.70 16.60
C PRO A 123 6.01 -3.81 17.80
N ARG A 124 6.92 -2.91 18.15
CA ARG A 124 6.82 -1.96 19.25
C ARG A 124 6.94 -0.53 18.71
N ASN A 125 6.83 0.44 19.61
CA ASN A 125 6.91 1.87 19.28
C ASN A 125 8.29 2.33 18.75
N TYR A 126 9.27 1.44 18.65
CA TYR A 126 10.60 1.69 18.08
C TYR A 126 10.90 0.84 16.83
N ASP A 127 9.97 0.01 16.37
CA ASP A 127 10.10 -0.71 15.11
C ASP A 127 9.69 0.17 13.92
N VAL A 128 10.07 -0.23 12.72
CA VAL A 128 9.82 0.52 11.48
C VAL A 128 8.35 0.88 11.28
N ALA A 129 8.11 2.12 10.83
CA ALA A 129 6.81 2.73 10.66
C ALA A 129 5.98 2.91 11.96
N ALA A 130 6.60 2.70 13.13
CA ALA A 130 6.07 3.24 14.38
C ALA A 130 6.04 4.77 14.34
N ILE A 131 5.11 5.34 15.10
CA ILE A 131 5.23 6.74 15.53
C ILE A 131 5.99 6.68 16.85
N TYR A 132 7.20 7.26 16.86
CA TYR A 132 8.11 7.11 18.00
C TYR A 132 7.57 7.79 19.26
N GLU A 133 8.04 7.34 20.41
CA GLU A 133 7.59 7.85 21.70
C GLU A 133 8.04 9.28 21.98
N ARG A 134 7.24 9.96 22.80
CA ARG A 134 7.64 11.18 23.50
C ARG A 134 8.51 10.81 24.69
N TRP A 135 9.24 11.79 25.20
CA TRP A 135 10.14 11.60 26.33
C TRP A 135 9.88 12.63 27.42
N ASP A 136 9.81 12.17 28.67
CA ASP A 136 9.69 13.00 29.86
C ASP A 136 10.64 12.48 30.94
N GLU A 137 11.72 13.23 31.17
CA GLU A 137 12.76 12.90 32.16
C GLU A 137 12.23 12.86 33.60
N SER A 138 11.12 13.55 33.88
CA SER A 138 10.53 13.59 35.22
C SER A 138 9.74 12.34 35.59
N ARG A 139 9.40 11.49 34.60
CA ARG A 139 8.68 10.23 34.83
C ARG A 139 9.59 9.16 35.44
N PRO A 140 9.00 8.16 36.14
CA PRO A 140 9.76 7.03 36.68
C PRO A 140 10.58 6.30 35.61
N ASN A 141 11.71 5.72 36.03
CA ASN A 141 12.52 4.87 35.15
C ASN A 141 11.67 3.74 34.55
N GLY A 142 11.80 3.53 33.23
CA GLY A 142 10.95 2.61 32.47
C GLY A 142 9.60 3.18 32.02
N GLN A 143 9.26 4.42 32.40
CA GLN A 143 8.04 5.13 31.99
C GLN A 143 8.32 6.51 31.36
N LYS A 144 9.60 6.82 31.13
CA LYS A 144 10.05 8.07 30.50
C LYS A 144 9.61 8.18 29.04
N GLY A 145 9.59 7.05 28.34
CA GLY A 145 8.97 6.90 27.03
C GLY A 145 7.46 6.78 27.17
N TYR A 146 6.71 7.58 26.43
CA TYR A 146 5.24 7.56 26.46
C TYR A 146 4.63 8.01 25.14
N GLU A 147 3.36 7.66 24.89
CA GLU A 147 2.63 8.05 23.68
C GLU A 147 3.34 7.64 22.37
N GLY A 148 4.11 6.55 22.40
CA GLY A 148 4.59 5.88 21.20
C GLY A 148 3.56 4.89 20.67
N HIS A 149 3.43 4.80 19.35
CA HIS A 149 2.43 3.96 18.70
C HIS A 149 3.11 2.88 17.85
N PRO A 150 3.07 1.59 18.26
CA PRO A 150 3.60 0.50 17.45
C PRO A 150 2.81 0.37 16.13
N PRO A 151 3.44 -0.04 15.02
CA PRO A 151 2.71 -0.37 13.81
C PRO A 151 1.83 -1.60 14.06
N ARG A 152 0.68 -1.68 13.40
CA ARG A 152 -0.27 -2.79 13.54
C ARG A 152 0.32 -4.16 13.16
N MET A 153 1.30 -4.16 12.26
CA MET A 153 1.99 -5.36 11.78
C MET A 153 3.40 -4.98 11.31
N ASN A 154 4.27 -5.97 11.23
CA ASN A 154 5.59 -5.81 10.60
C ASN A 154 5.52 -6.16 9.11
N ALA A 155 5.48 -5.13 8.25
CA ALA A 155 5.48 -5.28 6.81
C ALA A 155 6.86 -5.01 6.16
N CYS A 156 7.92 -4.97 6.95
CA CYS A 156 9.25 -4.64 6.45
C CYS A 156 9.88 -5.80 5.67
N ARG A 157 10.69 -5.40 4.70
CA ARG A 157 11.61 -6.28 3.99
C ARG A 157 12.96 -6.43 4.70
N ALA A 158 13.72 -7.44 4.28
CA ALA A 158 15.08 -7.68 4.75
C ALA A 158 16.03 -6.49 4.48
N PRO A 159 17.09 -6.31 5.29
CA PRO A 159 18.13 -5.32 5.04
C PRO A 159 18.71 -5.43 3.63
N GLY A 160 19.06 -4.28 3.04
CA GLY A 160 19.57 -4.21 1.67
C GLY A 160 18.49 -4.28 0.57
N LEU A 161 17.22 -4.47 0.93
CA LEU A 161 16.08 -4.33 0.01
C LEU A 161 15.47 -2.92 0.11
N TRP A 162 14.99 -2.42 -1.01
CA TRP A 162 14.24 -1.15 -1.02
C TRP A 162 12.84 -1.38 -0.45
N GLN A 163 12.47 -0.54 0.50
CA GLN A 163 11.17 -0.44 1.14
C GLN A 163 10.43 0.76 0.54
N HIS A 164 9.10 0.76 0.61
CA HIS A 164 8.27 1.87 0.18
C HIS A 164 7.37 2.34 1.33
N LEU A 165 7.41 3.64 1.65
CA LEU A 165 6.63 4.23 2.74
C LEU A 165 5.76 5.37 2.22
N LYS A 166 4.49 5.38 2.64
CA LYS A 166 3.57 6.51 2.47
C LYS A 166 3.07 6.98 3.83
N VAL A 167 3.02 8.29 4.01
CA VAL A 167 2.58 8.94 5.24
C VAL A 167 1.63 10.07 4.88
N SER A 168 0.41 10.04 5.43
CA SER A 168 -0.56 11.13 5.32
C SER A 168 -0.61 11.89 6.64
N PHE A 169 -0.27 13.18 6.60
CA PHE A 169 -0.07 14.01 7.78
C PHE A 169 -0.97 15.25 7.77
N GLN A 170 -1.51 15.54 8.94
CA GLN A 170 -2.19 16.79 9.27
C GLN A 170 -1.35 17.54 10.30
N ALA A 171 -0.92 18.76 9.96
CA ALA A 171 -0.19 19.64 10.86
C ALA A 171 -1.05 20.11 12.05
N PRO A 172 -0.44 20.52 13.17
CA PRO A 172 -1.19 21.16 14.24
C PRO A 172 -1.77 22.51 13.77
N ARG A 173 -2.85 22.96 14.41
CA ARG A 173 -3.52 24.22 14.09
C ARG A 173 -3.34 25.23 15.20
N PHE A 174 -3.22 26.50 14.82
CA PHE A 174 -3.05 27.63 15.75
C PHE A 174 -4.05 28.71 15.42
N ASP A 175 -4.52 29.44 16.44
CA ASP A 175 -5.29 30.67 16.24
C ASP A 175 -4.37 31.83 15.81
N ALA A 176 -4.98 32.99 15.54
CA ALA A 176 -4.25 34.19 15.13
C ALA A 176 -3.25 34.72 16.18
N ASN A 177 -3.41 34.32 17.45
CA ASN A 177 -2.50 34.69 18.55
C ASN A 177 -1.38 33.65 18.75
N GLY A 178 -1.32 32.60 17.92
CA GLY A 178 -0.34 31.53 18.03
C GLY A 178 -0.68 30.50 19.13
N LYS A 179 -1.89 30.52 19.69
CA LYS A 179 -2.35 29.48 20.61
C LYS A 179 -2.77 28.25 19.81
N LYS A 180 -2.27 27.07 20.18
CA LYS A 180 -2.66 25.80 19.57
C LYS A 180 -4.17 25.54 19.79
N ILE A 181 -4.87 25.20 18.71
CA ILE A 181 -6.31 24.90 18.68
C ILE A 181 -6.62 23.48 18.17
N ALA A 182 -5.66 22.79 17.55
CA ALA A 182 -5.78 21.36 17.23
C ALA A 182 -4.41 20.69 17.19
N ASN A 183 -4.37 19.42 17.60
CA ASN A 183 -3.20 18.55 17.53
C ASN A 183 -2.84 18.19 16.08
N ALA A 184 -1.57 17.82 15.87
CA ALA A 184 -1.16 17.18 14.65
C ALA A 184 -1.76 15.76 14.60
N LYS A 185 -1.91 15.19 13.40
CA LYS A 185 -2.37 13.81 13.22
C LYS A 185 -1.59 13.12 12.12
N VAL A 186 -1.25 11.86 12.36
CA VAL A 186 -0.87 10.93 11.30
C VAL A 186 -2.14 10.20 10.87
N LEU A 187 -2.70 10.61 9.74
CA LEU A 187 -3.96 10.09 9.21
C LEU A 187 -3.80 8.66 8.71
N LYS A 188 -2.66 8.35 8.06
CA LYS A 188 -2.35 7.01 7.57
C LYS A 188 -0.84 6.82 7.42
N VAL A 189 -0.34 5.63 7.75
CA VAL A 189 0.98 5.15 7.30
C VAL A 189 0.82 3.81 6.58
N GLU A 190 1.44 3.70 5.42
CA GLU A 190 1.49 2.48 4.62
C GLU A 190 2.96 2.09 4.38
N LEU A 191 3.33 0.87 4.73
CA LEU A 191 4.65 0.30 4.48
C LEU A 191 4.51 -0.90 3.54
N ASN A 192 5.15 -0.83 2.37
CA ASN A 192 5.11 -1.87 1.33
C ASN A 192 3.68 -2.31 0.96
N GLY A 193 2.73 -1.36 0.89
CA GLY A 193 1.33 -1.60 0.59
C GLY A 193 0.46 -2.02 1.77
N ALA A 194 1.04 -2.31 2.94
CA ALA A 194 0.31 -2.65 4.15
C ALA A 194 0.04 -1.40 5.00
N THR A 195 -1.23 -1.16 5.37
CA THR A 195 -1.59 -0.05 6.27
C THR A 195 -1.23 -0.41 7.71
N VAL A 196 -0.31 0.37 8.30
CA VAL A 196 0.29 0.07 9.62
C VAL A 196 -0.06 1.08 10.72
N GLN A 197 -0.54 2.27 10.35
CA GLN A 197 -1.08 3.29 11.27
C GLN A 197 -2.29 3.98 10.62
N GLU A 198 -3.31 4.36 11.41
CA GLU A 198 -4.42 5.21 10.95
C GLU A 198 -4.92 6.09 12.10
N GLU A 199 -5.29 7.34 11.78
CA GLU A 199 -5.95 8.30 12.68
C GLU A 199 -5.26 8.47 14.06
N VAL A 200 -3.93 8.52 14.08
CA VAL A 200 -3.16 8.73 15.31
C VAL A 200 -3.01 10.21 15.59
N GLU A 201 -3.61 10.67 16.69
CA GLU A 201 -3.46 12.03 17.19
C GLU A 201 -2.14 12.21 17.95
N LEU A 202 -1.44 13.32 17.67
CA LEU A 202 -0.13 13.63 18.22
C LEU A 202 -0.22 14.84 19.14
N ILE A 203 -0.06 14.61 20.44
CA ILE A 203 -0.24 15.65 21.46
C ILE A 203 0.97 16.62 21.51
N GLY A 204 2.12 16.20 20.96
CA GLY A 204 3.23 17.09 20.63
C GLY A 204 4.42 16.34 20.02
N PRO A 205 5.62 16.96 19.96
CA PRO A 205 6.79 16.40 19.29
C PRO A 205 7.26 15.07 19.90
N THR A 206 7.73 14.15 19.07
CA THR A 206 8.37 12.90 19.50
C THR A 206 9.79 13.17 20.02
N ARG A 207 10.37 12.22 20.74
CA ARG A 207 11.77 12.32 21.19
C ARG A 207 12.68 12.53 19.99
N GLY A 208 13.71 13.35 20.13
CA GLY A 208 14.62 13.68 19.03
C GLY A 208 14.05 14.70 18.03
N GLY A 209 12.81 15.15 18.19
CA GLY A 209 12.23 16.23 17.38
C GLY A 209 12.72 17.61 17.80
N LEU A 210 12.46 18.61 16.95
CA LEU A 210 12.58 20.03 17.31
C LEU A 210 11.54 20.38 18.39
N GLU A 211 11.91 21.29 19.29
CA GLU A 211 11.00 21.78 20.31
C GLU A 211 9.91 22.70 19.71
N SER A 212 8.81 22.85 20.47
CA SER A 212 7.64 23.70 20.18
C SER A 212 6.93 23.40 18.87
N GLU A 213 5.64 23.11 18.89
CA GLU A 213 4.88 22.83 17.66
C GLU A 213 4.70 24.08 16.78
N VAL A 214 4.61 23.89 15.46
CA VAL A 214 4.47 24.96 14.47
C VAL A 214 3.49 24.56 13.37
N ALA A 215 2.89 25.55 12.70
CA ALA A 215 1.96 25.30 11.59
C ALA A 215 2.66 24.73 10.34
N ALA A 216 3.93 25.08 10.11
CA ALA A 216 4.75 24.56 9.03
C ALA A 216 6.21 24.33 9.46
N GLY A 217 6.82 23.22 9.04
CA GLY A 217 8.19 22.83 9.39
C GLY A 217 8.87 21.99 8.30
N PRO A 218 10.19 21.74 8.39
CA PRO A 218 10.92 20.99 7.37
C PRO A 218 10.69 19.49 7.54
N LEU A 219 11.07 18.67 6.56
CA LEU A 219 11.38 17.28 6.86
C LEU A 219 12.76 17.22 7.53
N LEU A 220 12.91 16.35 8.52
CA LEU A 220 14.23 15.95 9.03
C LEU A 220 14.45 14.47 8.78
N PHE A 221 15.64 14.13 8.30
CA PHE A 221 16.13 12.77 8.18
C PHE A 221 17.21 12.57 9.25
N GLN A 222 16.98 11.62 10.16
CA GLN A 222 17.89 11.34 11.26
C GLN A 222 19.13 10.60 10.74
N GLY A 223 20.30 11.18 10.96
CA GLY A 223 21.56 10.71 10.37
C GLY A 223 22.57 10.15 11.36
N ASP A 224 22.25 10.10 12.64
CA ASP A 224 23.19 9.84 13.73
C ASP A 224 23.14 8.42 14.32
N HIS A 225 22.25 7.55 13.82
CA HIS A 225 22.03 6.21 14.41
C HIS A 225 22.58 5.05 13.57
N GLY A 226 22.75 5.22 12.26
CA GLY A 226 23.27 4.18 11.37
C GLY A 226 23.11 4.54 9.90
N SER A 227 23.52 3.63 9.02
CA SER A 227 23.49 3.83 7.57
C SER A 227 22.12 3.53 6.98
N VAL A 228 21.65 4.44 6.12
CA VAL A 228 20.33 4.41 5.48
C VAL A 228 20.41 5.11 4.11
N ALA A 229 19.62 4.65 3.15
CA ALA A 229 19.48 5.31 1.85
C ALA A 229 18.02 5.63 1.56
N PHE A 230 17.78 6.70 0.81
CA PHE A 230 16.47 7.18 0.38
C PHE A 230 16.46 7.47 -1.11
N ARG A 231 15.33 7.27 -1.77
CA ARG A 231 15.08 7.71 -3.14
C ARG A 231 13.59 7.99 -3.35
N ASN A 232 13.24 8.53 -4.51
CA ASN A 232 11.84 8.78 -4.90
C ASN A 232 11.06 9.58 -3.84
N ILE A 233 11.72 10.58 -3.21
CA ILE A 233 11.11 11.36 -2.14
C ILE A 233 10.16 12.39 -2.76
N VAL A 234 8.88 12.23 -2.49
CA VAL A 234 7.80 13.06 -3.03
C VAL A 234 6.95 13.59 -1.88
N LEU A 235 6.80 14.90 -1.81
CA LEU A 235 5.90 15.56 -0.88
C LEU A 235 4.75 16.23 -1.64
N LYS A 236 3.51 15.89 -1.29
CA LYS A 236 2.30 16.54 -1.79
C LYS A 236 1.74 17.45 -0.68
N PRO A 237 2.05 18.75 -0.66
CA PRO A 237 1.54 19.66 0.36
C PRO A 237 0.06 20.00 0.14
N PHE A 238 -0.67 20.20 1.23
CA PHE A 238 -2.05 20.68 1.24
C PHE A 238 -2.15 22.04 1.93
N ASN A 239 -1.59 23.06 1.28
CA ASN A 239 -1.46 24.41 1.83
C ASN A 239 -2.55 25.38 1.34
N LYS A 240 -3.45 24.94 0.46
CA LYS A 240 -4.59 25.75 0.01
C LYS A 240 -5.86 25.39 0.80
N PRO A 241 -6.67 26.39 1.21
CA PRO A 241 -7.93 26.14 1.88
C PRO A 241 -8.93 25.46 0.92
N ALA A 242 -9.74 24.57 1.48
CA ALA A 242 -10.68 23.78 0.68
C ALA A 242 -11.96 24.56 0.33
N PRO A 243 -12.60 24.25 -0.82
CA PRO A 243 -13.90 24.80 -1.15
C PRO A 243 -14.97 24.46 -0.11
N THR A 244 -15.91 25.37 0.09
CA THR A 244 -17.03 25.18 1.04
C THR A 244 -18.36 25.49 0.38
N LEU A 245 -19.41 24.76 0.73
CA LEU A 245 -20.77 25.10 0.32
C LEU A 245 -21.36 26.16 1.25
N LYS A 246 -22.10 27.10 0.66
CA LYS A 246 -22.84 28.16 1.34
C LYS A 246 -24.25 28.26 0.77
N ASN A 247 -25.19 28.73 1.58
CA ASN A 247 -26.57 29.01 1.19
C ASN A 247 -27.24 27.82 0.47
N LEU A 248 -26.93 26.61 0.92
CA LEU A 248 -27.43 25.41 0.28
C LEU A 248 -28.91 25.22 0.60
N THR A 249 -29.69 25.00 -0.45
CA THR A 249 -31.11 24.68 -0.38
C THR A 249 -31.38 23.36 -1.07
N TYR A 250 -32.49 22.72 -0.72
CA TYR A 250 -32.92 21.50 -1.38
C TYR A 250 -34.39 21.58 -1.81
N ALA A 251 -34.72 20.82 -2.85
CA ALA A 251 -36.08 20.55 -3.29
C ALA A 251 -36.24 19.05 -3.53
N TYR A 252 -37.28 18.45 -2.95
CA TYR A 252 -37.59 17.04 -2.99
C TYR A 252 -38.83 16.78 -3.83
N TYR A 253 -38.72 15.88 -4.81
CA TYR A 253 -39.78 15.53 -5.76
C TYR A 253 -40.03 14.02 -5.73
N GLU A 254 -41.29 13.61 -5.60
CA GLU A 254 -41.69 12.19 -5.66
C GLU A 254 -42.31 11.81 -7.02
N ASN A 255 -42.46 10.50 -7.24
CA ASN A 255 -43.04 9.91 -8.44
C ASN A 255 -42.35 10.43 -9.71
N VAL A 256 -41.03 10.57 -9.64
CA VAL A 256 -40.18 10.96 -10.76
C VAL A 256 -39.59 9.68 -11.36
N THR A 257 -39.70 9.52 -12.68
CA THR A 257 -39.22 8.34 -13.39
C THR A 257 -38.42 8.75 -14.62
N GLY A 258 -37.40 7.97 -14.97
CA GLY A 258 -36.57 8.18 -16.16
C GLY A 258 -35.12 8.50 -15.81
N LYS A 259 -34.18 8.17 -16.70
CA LYS A 259 -32.72 8.22 -16.43
C LYS A 259 -32.11 9.63 -16.33
N THR A 260 -32.84 10.64 -16.80
CA THR A 260 -32.42 12.04 -16.80
C THR A 260 -33.63 12.90 -16.44
N PRO A 261 -34.10 12.85 -15.19
CA PRO A 261 -35.37 13.46 -14.83
C PRO A 261 -35.33 14.99 -14.89
N ASP A 262 -36.30 15.57 -15.58
CA ASP A 262 -36.55 17.01 -15.58
C ASP A 262 -37.58 17.38 -14.50
N VAL A 263 -37.14 18.18 -13.53
CA VAL A 263 -37.96 18.68 -12.42
C VAL A 263 -38.34 20.15 -12.57
N SER A 264 -37.96 20.81 -13.67
CA SER A 264 -38.15 22.26 -13.89
C SER A 264 -39.61 22.70 -13.83
N LYS A 265 -40.54 21.84 -14.25
CA LYS A 265 -41.99 22.08 -14.25
C LYS A 265 -42.74 21.39 -13.12
N ARG A 266 -42.03 20.72 -12.20
CA ARG A 266 -42.63 19.99 -11.08
C ARG A 266 -42.69 20.88 -9.84
N THR A 267 -43.71 20.68 -9.01
CA THR A 267 -43.78 21.30 -7.68
C THR A 267 -43.06 20.40 -6.67
N PRO A 268 -42.11 20.90 -5.87
CA PRO A 268 -41.48 20.12 -4.82
C PRO A 268 -42.50 19.69 -3.75
N LYS A 269 -42.39 18.44 -3.28
CA LYS A 269 -43.15 17.95 -2.11
C LYS A 269 -42.62 18.56 -0.81
N LYS A 270 -41.30 18.77 -0.73
CA LYS A 270 -40.63 19.41 0.40
C LYS A 270 -39.46 20.25 -0.13
N GLN A 271 -39.17 21.37 0.53
CA GLN A 271 -38.01 22.20 0.23
C GLN A 271 -37.55 22.93 1.50
N GLY A 272 -36.29 23.37 1.53
CA GLY A 272 -35.73 24.09 2.67
C GLY A 272 -34.25 24.37 2.54
N SER A 273 -33.67 24.94 3.60
CA SER A 273 -32.22 25.16 3.73
C SER A 273 -31.55 23.99 4.45
N VAL A 274 -30.30 23.71 4.10
CA VAL A 274 -29.48 22.63 4.67
C VAL A 274 -28.01 23.05 4.71
N ASP A 275 -27.21 22.46 5.60
CA ASP A 275 -25.78 22.77 5.72
C ASP A 275 -24.90 21.88 4.84
N GLY A 276 -25.46 20.80 4.28
CA GLY A 276 -24.76 19.86 3.42
C GLY A 276 -25.73 18.99 2.63
N ILE A 277 -25.18 18.31 1.63
CA ILE A 277 -25.92 17.33 0.83
C ILE A 277 -26.32 16.15 1.72
N ASP A 278 -27.61 15.81 1.76
CA ASP A 278 -28.14 14.76 2.63
C ASP A 278 -29.28 13.95 1.96
N TYR A 279 -29.14 12.63 1.86
CA TYR A 279 -30.21 11.78 1.32
C TYR A 279 -31.43 11.68 2.26
N ASN A 280 -31.28 11.92 3.57
CA ASN A 280 -32.37 11.79 4.56
C ASN A 280 -33.49 12.83 4.36
N LEU A 281 -33.31 13.76 3.42
CA LEU A 281 -34.32 14.74 3.04
C LEU A 281 -35.48 14.13 2.23
N ALA A 282 -35.29 12.93 1.67
CA ALA A 282 -36.31 12.18 0.94
C ALA A 282 -37.12 11.25 1.86
N THR A 283 -38.41 11.08 1.57
CA THR A 283 -39.32 10.20 2.34
C THR A 283 -39.68 8.89 1.63
N ALA A 284 -39.61 8.86 0.31
CA ALA A 284 -39.86 7.68 -0.51
C ALA A 284 -38.60 6.81 -0.64
N ASN A 285 -38.78 5.50 -0.82
CA ASN A 285 -37.66 4.56 -0.96
C ASN A 285 -37.03 4.56 -2.37
N LYS A 286 -37.77 5.00 -3.39
CA LYS A 286 -37.33 5.13 -4.80
C LYS A 286 -38.24 6.10 -5.55
N ASP A 287 -37.94 6.30 -6.83
CA ASP A 287 -38.69 7.12 -7.77
C ASP A 287 -38.84 8.57 -7.30
N TYR A 288 -37.71 9.13 -6.84
CA TYR A 288 -37.63 10.50 -6.36
C TYR A 288 -36.40 11.23 -6.86
N VAL A 289 -36.49 12.56 -6.87
CA VAL A 289 -35.35 13.46 -7.11
C VAL A 289 -35.12 14.37 -5.91
N LEU A 290 -33.85 14.47 -5.48
CA LEU A 290 -33.36 15.56 -4.65
C LEU A 290 -32.57 16.52 -5.53
N ARG A 291 -32.97 17.78 -5.56
CA ARG A 291 -32.22 18.87 -6.17
C ARG A 291 -31.61 19.71 -5.06
N PHE A 292 -30.30 19.91 -5.12
CA PHE A 292 -29.59 20.83 -4.23
C PHE A 292 -29.10 22.02 -5.04
N THR A 293 -29.30 23.23 -4.52
CA THR A 293 -28.87 24.47 -5.16
C THR A 293 -28.26 25.38 -4.12
N GLY A 294 -27.09 25.95 -4.43
CA GLY A 294 -26.38 26.83 -3.53
C GLY A 294 -25.17 27.47 -4.18
N THR A 295 -24.22 27.87 -3.35
CA THR A 295 -22.98 28.52 -3.78
C THR A 295 -21.79 27.72 -3.29
N LEU A 296 -20.88 27.38 -4.21
CA LEU A 296 -19.57 26.86 -3.86
C LEU A 296 -18.61 28.05 -3.73
N ASN A 297 -18.12 28.29 -2.53
CA ASN A 297 -17.03 29.22 -2.31
C ASN A 297 -15.71 28.53 -2.68
N VAL A 298 -15.02 29.08 -3.68
CA VAL A 298 -13.75 28.58 -4.22
C VAL A 298 -12.64 29.53 -3.77
N PRO A 299 -11.82 29.16 -2.77
CA PRO A 299 -10.84 30.09 -2.21
C PRO A 299 -9.73 30.47 -3.19
N VAL A 300 -9.34 29.55 -4.07
CA VAL A 300 -8.25 29.73 -5.03
C VAL A 300 -8.70 29.28 -6.41
N ALA A 301 -8.48 30.10 -7.44
CA ALA A 301 -8.79 29.72 -8.82
C ALA A 301 -7.93 28.51 -9.24
N GLY A 302 -8.51 27.57 -10.00
CA GLY A 302 -7.76 26.40 -10.46
C GLY A 302 -8.63 25.23 -10.90
N LYS A 303 -7.98 24.10 -11.17
CA LYS A 303 -8.68 22.85 -11.53
C LYS A 303 -9.08 22.10 -10.26
N TYR A 304 -10.36 21.75 -10.19
CA TYR A 304 -10.96 20.96 -9.13
C TYR A 304 -11.49 19.64 -9.69
N THR A 305 -11.34 18.57 -8.90
CA THR A 305 -11.92 17.26 -9.15
C THR A 305 -13.06 17.03 -8.17
N PHE A 306 -14.19 16.56 -8.68
CA PHE A 306 -15.35 16.17 -7.90
C PHE A 306 -15.52 14.66 -8.03
N ASN A 307 -15.59 13.97 -6.89
CA ASN A 307 -15.90 12.55 -6.83
C ASN A 307 -17.23 12.38 -6.10
N THR A 308 -18.13 11.57 -6.64
CA THR A 308 -19.49 11.40 -6.10
C THR A 308 -19.79 9.96 -5.79
N VAL A 309 -20.67 9.79 -4.80
CA VAL A 309 -21.20 8.51 -4.34
C VAL A 309 -22.71 8.61 -4.41
N GLU A 310 -23.35 7.79 -5.23
CA GLU A 310 -24.79 7.83 -5.50
C GLU A 310 -25.37 6.40 -5.59
N ARG A 311 -25.36 5.67 -4.47
CA ARG A 311 -25.84 4.27 -4.45
C ARG A 311 -27.33 4.18 -4.79
N ALA A 312 -27.67 3.17 -5.60
CA ALA A 312 -29.03 2.88 -6.07
C ALA A 312 -29.72 4.06 -6.81
N GLY A 313 -28.93 4.95 -7.42
CA GLY A 313 -29.44 6.09 -8.17
C GLY A 313 -28.40 6.64 -9.15
N GLU A 314 -28.80 7.69 -9.84
CA GLU A 314 -27.96 8.41 -10.81
C GLU A 314 -27.88 9.87 -10.36
N MET A 315 -26.77 10.55 -10.67
CA MET A 315 -26.55 11.93 -10.24
C MET A 315 -25.99 12.80 -11.37
N GLN A 316 -26.39 14.06 -11.39
CA GLN A 316 -25.78 15.12 -12.19
C GLN A 316 -25.26 16.22 -11.27
N LEU A 317 -24.05 16.71 -11.53
CA LEU A 317 -23.44 17.83 -10.80
C LEU A 317 -23.05 18.94 -11.79
N THR A 318 -23.57 20.14 -11.53
CA THR A 318 -23.26 21.37 -12.25
C THR A 318 -22.56 22.35 -11.31
N VAL A 319 -21.38 22.84 -11.70
CA VAL A 319 -20.63 23.84 -10.94
C VAL A 319 -20.18 24.93 -11.90
N ALA A 320 -20.32 26.20 -11.50
CA ALA A 320 -20.04 27.34 -12.38
C ALA A 320 -20.75 27.25 -13.75
N ASN A 321 -21.98 26.75 -13.76
CA ASN A 321 -22.80 26.48 -14.95
C ASN A 321 -22.19 25.46 -15.94
N GLN A 322 -21.19 24.70 -15.52
CA GLN A 322 -20.59 23.60 -16.29
C GLN A 322 -21.09 22.27 -15.73
N ASN A 323 -21.51 21.36 -16.60
CA ASN A 323 -21.85 19.99 -16.20
C ASN A 323 -20.56 19.23 -15.91
N VAL A 324 -20.25 19.04 -14.63
CA VAL A 324 -19.00 18.47 -14.15
C VAL A 324 -19.09 16.95 -14.05
N VAL A 325 -20.21 16.45 -13.54
CA VAL A 325 -20.49 15.02 -13.43
C VAL A 325 -21.81 14.75 -14.14
N THR A 326 -21.77 13.91 -15.17
CA THR A 326 -22.96 13.50 -15.92
C THR A 326 -23.67 12.33 -15.25
N TRP A 327 -24.96 12.17 -15.56
CA TRP A 327 -25.78 11.03 -15.13
C TRP A 327 -25.06 9.69 -15.32
N GLN A 328 -24.68 9.08 -14.20
CA GLN A 328 -24.07 7.76 -14.15
C GLN A 328 -24.51 7.04 -12.89
N TRP A 329 -24.38 5.72 -12.93
CA TRP A 329 -24.83 4.85 -11.85
C TRP A 329 -23.69 4.61 -10.86
N TRP A 330 -24.01 4.58 -9.57
CA TRP A 330 -23.11 4.27 -8.43
C TRP A 330 -22.14 5.37 -8.00
N GLU A 331 -21.27 5.79 -8.88
CA GLU A 331 -20.19 6.73 -8.57
C GLU A 331 -19.83 7.55 -9.79
N GLY A 332 -19.39 8.78 -9.53
CA GLY A 332 -19.02 9.69 -10.58
C GLY A 332 -17.73 10.42 -10.31
N LYS A 333 -17.05 10.78 -11.41
CA LYS A 333 -15.87 11.63 -11.36
C LYS A 333 -15.95 12.69 -12.45
N GLY A 334 -15.64 13.92 -12.08
CA GLY A 334 -15.64 15.06 -12.97
C GLY A 334 -14.58 16.08 -12.60
N THR A 335 -14.17 16.92 -13.55
CA THR A 335 -13.24 18.02 -13.28
C THR A 335 -13.73 19.31 -13.88
N ALA A 336 -13.51 20.43 -13.18
CA ALA A 336 -13.83 21.77 -13.66
C ALA A 336 -12.69 22.74 -13.31
N THR A 337 -12.43 23.70 -14.19
CA THR A 337 -11.55 24.84 -13.89
C THR A 337 -12.42 25.98 -13.38
N LEU A 338 -12.24 26.35 -12.11
CA LEU A 338 -13.10 27.31 -11.40
C LEU A 338 -12.34 28.61 -11.10
N PRO A 339 -12.99 29.78 -11.23
CA PRO A 339 -12.43 31.03 -10.73
C PRO A 339 -12.46 31.05 -9.19
N ALA A 340 -11.63 31.92 -8.59
CA ALA A 340 -11.74 32.21 -7.16
C ALA A 340 -13.03 32.99 -6.88
N GLY A 341 -13.60 32.79 -5.70
CA GLY A 341 -14.83 33.41 -5.26
C GLY A 341 -16.03 32.46 -5.27
N ASP A 342 -17.21 33.04 -5.27
CA ASP A 342 -18.47 32.30 -5.18
C ASP A 342 -18.97 31.91 -6.56
N VAL A 343 -19.19 30.61 -6.80
CA VAL A 343 -19.73 30.08 -8.04
C VAL A 343 -21.03 29.30 -7.81
N PRO A 344 -21.97 29.30 -8.76
CA PRO A 344 -23.22 28.54 -8.62
C PRO A 344 -22.92 27.04 -8.52
N PHE A 345 -23.64 26.38 -7.63
CA PHE A 345 -23.61 24.94 -7.39
C PHE A 345 -25.01 24.36 -7.54
N GLU A 346 -25.14 23.31 -8.34
CA GLU A 346 -26.37 22.56 -8.46
C GLU A 346 -26.08 21.06 -8.58
N MET A 347 -26.83 20.25 -7.85
CA MET A 347 -26.77 18.80 -7.94
C MET A 347 -28.17 18.22 -8.03
N LEU A 348 -28.41 17.31 -8.96
CA LEU A 348 -29.60 16.50 -9.02
C LEU A 348 -29.23 15.06 -8.72
N TYR A 349 -29.93 14.44 -7.77
CA TYR A 349 -29.84 13.02 -7.47
C TYR A 349 -31.19 12.37 -7.75
N TYR A 350 -31.19 11.40 -8.65
CA TYR A 350 -32.34 10.56 -8.96
C TYR A 350 -32.15 9.19 -8.34
N ARG A 351 -33.03 8.81 -7.41
CA ARG A 351 -33.03 7.46 -6.87
C ARG A 351 -34.05 6.60 -7.60
N SER A 352 -33.56 5.60 -8.32
CA SER A 352 -34.37 4.69 -9.14
C SER A 352 -34.56 3.31 -8.53
N ALA A 353 -33.81 2.96 -7.48
CA ALA A 353 -33.82 1.63 -6.89
C ALA A 353 -33.94 1.67 -5.36
N ASP A 354 -34.65 0.68 -4.81
CA ASP A 354 -34.93 0.50 -3.38
C ASP A 354 -34.18 -0.71 -2.76
N TRP A 355 -33.52 -1.53 -3.58
CA TRP A 355 -32.83 -2.75 -3.12
C TRP A 355 -31.48 -2.50 -2.42
N ALA A 356 -30.88 -1.31 -2.55
CA ALA A 356 -29.66 -0.91 -1.86
C ALA A 356 -29.93 0.25 -0.90
N GLN A 357 -29.16 0.37 0.18
CA GLN A 357 -29.29 1.51 1.11
C GLN A 357 -28.95 2.83 0.40
N PRO A 358 -29.65 3.93 0.73
CA PRO A 358 -29.33 5.25 0.19
C PRO A 358 -27.97 5.73 0.70
N SER A 359 -27.14 6.21 -0.23
CA SER A 359 -25.86 6.86 0.06
C SER A 359 -25.66 7.94 -0.99
N LEU A 360 -25.48 9.17 -0.52
CA LEU A 360 -25.31 10.35 -1.35
C LEU A 360 -24.15 11.18 -0.82
N GLY A 361 -23.11 11.34 -1.63
CA GLY A 361 -21.91 12.07 -1.25
C GLY A 361 -21.29 12.79 -2.41
N VAL A 362 -20.76 13.98 -2.14
CA VAL A 362 -19.87 14.70 -3.05
C VAL A 362 -18.61 15.03 -2.27
N PHE A 363 -17.46 14.76 -2.87
CA PHE A 363 -16.15 15.18 -2.41
C PHE A 363 -15.54 16.12 -3.44
N VAL A 364 -14.83 17.14 -2.97
CA VAL A 364 -14.09 18.06 -3.83
C VAL A 364 -12.62 18.05 -3.45
N GLU A 365 -11.75 18.02 -4.46
CA GLU A 365 -10.31 18.16 -4.32
C GLU A 365 -9.81 19.22 -5.30
N GLY A 366 -9.03 20.18 -4.81
CA GLY A 366 -8.33 21.18 -5.62
C GLY A 366 -6.84 20.85 -5.73
N GLU A 367 -6.12 21.62 -6.56
CA GLU A 367 -4.66 21.64 -6.49
C GLU A 367 -4.21 22.02 -5.07
N ALA A 368 -3.31 21.25 -4.46
CA ALA A 368 -2.79 21.46 -3.10
C ALA A 368 -3.87 21.62 -2.02
N THR A 369 -5.01 20.96 -2.20
CA THR A 369 -6.12 20.91 -1.25
C THR A 369 -6.43 19.44 -0.99
N ARG A 370 -6.55 19.02 0.27
CA ARG A 370 -6.97 17.65 0.61
C ARG A 370 -8.42 17.44 0.16
N SER A 371 -8.77 16.22 -0.26
CA SER A 371 -10.17 15.93 -0.59
C SER A 371 -11.06 16.17 0.64
N VAL A 372 -12.11 16.98 0.48
CA VAL A 372 -13.06 17.30 1.56
C VAL A 372 -14.49 16.94 1.16
N PRO A 373 -15.33 16.49 2.11
CA PRO A 373 -16.73 16.23 1.86
C PRO A 373 -17.53 17.55 1.73
N LEU A 374 -18.46 17.59 0.77
CA LEU A 374 -19.50 18.63 0.63
C LEU A 374 -20.89 18.15 1.10
N HIS A 375 -20.95 16.96 1.69
CA HIS A 375 -22.16 16.32 2.17
C HIS A 375 -22.21 16.32 3.70
N ALA A 376 -23.42 16.18 4.24
CA ALA A 376 -23.63 16.09 5.68
C ALA A 376 -23.04 14.77 6.24
N ILE A 377 -22.56 14.81 7.48
CA ILE A 377 -22.12 13.60 8.20
C ILE A 377 -23.29 12.61 8.23
N GLY A 378 -23.04 11.37 7.79
CA GLY A 378 -24.06 10.31 7.72
C GLY A 378 -24.83 10.23 6.39
N SER A 379 -24.64 11.18 5.46
CA SER A 379 -25.22 11.09 4.11
C SER A 379 -24.53 10.04 3.23
N ILE A 380 -23.30 9.64 3.56
CA ILE A 380 -22.72 8.43 2.98
C ILE A 380 -23.03 7.26 3.89
N ASN A 381 -23.93 6.39 3.42
CA ASN A 381 -24.20 5.11 4.07
C ASN A 381 -23.38 4.06 3.32
N MET A 382 -22.17 3.82 3.81
CA MET A 382 -21.43 2.65 3.38
C MET A 382 -22.12 1.41 3.93
N ASP A 383 -21.98 0.27 3.24
CA ASP A 383 -22.44 -1.00 3.80
C ASP A 383 -21.87 -1.10 5.22
N LYS A 384 -22.70 -1.55 6.17
CA LYS A 384 -22.23 -1.76 7.54
C LYS A 384 -20.93 -2.54 7.44
N PRO A 385 -19.81 -2.01 7.96
CA PRO A 385 -18.54 -2.70 7.86
C PRO A 385 -18.74 -4.09 8.46
N VAL A 386 -18.57 -5.11 7.64
CA VAL A 386 -18.64 -6.49 8.10
C VAL A 386 -17.32 -6.74 8.81
N GLY A 387 -17.39 -7.23 10.04
CA GLY A 387 -16.18 -7.67 10.74
C GLY A 387 -15.44 -8.69 9.86
N PRO A 388 -14.12 -8.55 9.67
CA PRO A 388 -13.41 -9.40 8.74
C PRO A 388 -13.51 -10.87 9.18
N ILE A 389 -13.82 -11.76 8.23
CA ILE A 389 -13.83 -13.21 8.45
C ILE A 389 -12.41 -13.71 8.23
N LEU A 390 -11.57 -13.53 9.24
CA LEU A 390 -10.17 -13.93 9.23
C LEU A 390 -10.03 -15.43 9.46
N ILE A 391 -9.21 -16.09 8.64
CA ILE A 391 -8.75 -17.45 8.91
C ILE A 391 -7.45 -17.34 9.70
N GLY A 392 -7.51 -17.63 11.00
CA GLY A 392 -6.34 -17.65 11.86
C GLY A 392 -5.48 -18.91 11.66
N VAL A 393 -4.20 -18.81 11.97
CA VAL A 393 -3.28 -19.95 12.07
C VAL A 393 -2.95 -20.18 13.53
N GLY A 394 -3.31 -21.36 14.04
CA GLY A 394 -3.02 -21.77 15.41
C GLY A 394 -1.62 -22.38 15.53
N SER A 395 -1.51 -23.46 16.29
CA SER A 395 -0.24 -24.19 16.49
C SER A 395 0.13 -25.13 15.33
N THR A 396 -0.74 -25.29 14.34
CA THR A 396 -0.53 -26.17 13.19
C THR A 396 -0.78 -25.42 11.88
N PRO A 397 -0.08 -25.77 10.79
CA PRO A 397 -0.34 -25.18 9.48
C PRO A 397 -1.78 -25.37 9.00
N VAL A 398 -2.26 -24.41 8.21
CA VAL A 398 -3.60 -24.39 7.62
C VAL A 398 -3.47 -24.41 6.10
N VAL A 399 -4.16 -25.33 5.43
CA VAL A 399 -4.23 -25.37 3.96
C VAL A 399 -5.61 -24.88 3.52
N HIS A 400 -5.64 -23.76 2.80
CA HIS A 400 -6.87 -23.09 2.38
C HIS A 400 -6.95 -23.02 0.86
N ARG A 401 -8.04 -23.52 0.26
CA ARG A 401 -8.29 -23.42 -1.18
C ARG A 401 -9.25 -22.28 -1.46
N SER A 402 -8.88 -21.42 -2.41
CA SER A 402 -9.69 -20.28 -2.84
C SER A 402 -9.25 -19.82 -4.22
N PHE A 403 -10.03 -18.94 -4.83
CA PHE A 403 -9.53 -18.13 -5.92
C PHE A 403 -8.55 -17.09 -5.38
N LEU A 404 -7.56 -16.73 -6.20
CA LEU A 404 -6.54 -15.73 -5.88
C LEU A 404 -6.45 -14.74 -7.04
N GLU A 405 -6.12 -13.49 -6.72
CA GLU A 405 -5.65 -12.52 -7.70
C GLU A 405 -4.20 -12.16 -7.38
N VAL A 406 -3.31 -12.39 -8.35
CA VAL A 406 -1.87 -12.15 -8.22
C VAL A 406 -1.40 -11.43 -9.48
N ARG A 407 -0.80 -10.24 -9.33
CA ARG A 407 -0.31 -9.43 -10.47
C ARG A 407 -1.37 -9.23 -11.57
N ASN A 408 -2.63 -8.98 -11.19
CA ASN A 408 -3.80 -8.85 -12.08
C ASN A 408 -4.18 -10.13 -12.86
N GLU A 409 -3.66 -11.29 -12.46
CA GLU A 409 -4.07 -12.59 -12.98
C GLU A 409 -4.99 -13.30 -11.99
N ASN A 410 -6.12 -13.80 -12.49
CA ASN A 410 -7.03 -14.65 -11.72
C ASN A 410 -6.51 -16.09 -11.73
N ILE A 411 -6.40 -16.68 -10.54
CA ILE A 411 -6.00 -18.07 -10.33
C ILE A 411 -7.19 -18.81 -9.72
N SER A 412 -7.78 -19.72 -10.50
CA SER A 412 -8.93 -20.53 -10.08
C SER A 412 -8.54 -21.76 -9.24
N HIS A 413 -7.29 -22.22 -9.38
CA HIS A 413 -6.74 -23.38 -8.67
C HIS A 413 -5.67 -22.97 -7.65
N GLY A 414 -6.03 -21.99 -6.81
CA GLY A 414 -5.16 -21.45 -5.76
C GLY A 414 -5.21 -22.27 -4.47
N VAL A 415 -4.04 -22.41 -3.84
CA VAL A 415 -3.91 -22.89 -2.46
C VAL A 415 -3.05 -21.93 -1.67
N SER A 416 -3.60 -21.39 -0.60
CA SER A 416 -2.87 -20.64 0.42
C SER A 416 -2.51 -21.58 1.57
N VAL A 417 -1.29 -21.47 2.08
CA VAL A 417 -0.81 -22.23 3.24
C VAL A 417 -0.37 -21.26 4.31
N GLY A 418 -1.02 -21.36 5.46
CA GLY A 418 -0.71 -20.58 6.65
C GLY A 418 0.16 -21.41 7.59
N ASP A 419 1.26 -20.84 8.09
CA ASP A 419 2.21 -21.51 8.97
C ASP A 419 2.29 -20.80 10.32
N PRO A 420 2.38 -21.52 11.46
CA PRO A 420 2.49 -20.93 12.79
C PRO A 420 3.67 -19.96 12.99
N SER A 421 4.66 -19.97 12.09
CA SER A 421 5.76 -19.00 12.14
C SER A 421 5.35 -17.55 11.83
N GLY A 422 4.16 -17.35 11.23
CA GLY A 422 3.69 -16.05 10.73
C GLY A 422 4.11 -15.75 9.28
N VAL A 423 4.70 -16.73 8.60
CA VAL A 423 5.06 -16.67 7.18
C VAL A 423 4.14 -17.58 6.39
N HIS A 424 3.63 -17.08 5.28
CA HIS A 424 2.57 -17.73 4.52
C HIS A 424 2.89 -17.71 3.04
N TYR A 425 2.28 -18.61 2.28
CA TYR A 425 2.53 -18.70 0.85
C TYR A 425 1.32 -19.20 0.07
N ALA A 426 1.27 -18.90 -1.22
CA ALA A 426 0.23 -19.37 -2.12
C ALA A 426 0.81 -20.00 -3.37
N VAL A 427 0.19 -21.09 -3.81
CA VAL A 427 0.59 -21.91 -4.96
C VAL A 427 -0.55 -21.97 -5.97
N ASN A 428 -0.23 -21.82 -7.25
CA ASN A 428 -1.11 -22.18 -8.36
C ASN A 428 -0.90 -23.65 -8.73
N LEU A 429 -1.90 -24.50 -8.45
CA LEU A 429 -1.80 -25.93 -8.67
C LEU A 429 -1.75 -26.34 -10.15
N GLU A 430 -2.33 -25.54 -11.05
CA GLU A 430 -2.28 -25.82 -12.50
C GLU A 430 -0.89 -25.64 -13.10
N LYS A 431 -0.03 -24.84 -12.45
CA LYS A 431 1.31 -24.53 -12.94
C LYS A 431 2.43 -25.04 -12.03
N GLY A 432 2.11 -25.53 -10.83
CA GLY A 432 3.10 -25.79 -9.78
C GLY A 432 3.89 -24.53 -9.37
N ALA A 433 3.28 -23.36 -9.51
CA ALA A 433 3.94 -22.07 -9.33
C ALA A 433 3.73 -21.56 -7.90
N LEU A 434 4.81 -21.21 -7.20
CA LEU A 434 4.75 -20.41 -5.98
C LEU A 434 4.49 -18.95 -6.41
N VAL A 435 3.26 -18.47 -6.20
CA VAL A 435 2.81 -17.19 -6.77
C VAL A 435 2.89 -16.03 -5.80
N ARG A 436 2.88 -16.29 -4.49
CA ARG A 436 2.91 -15.25 -3.47
C ARG A 436 3.49 -15.79 -2.17
N VAL A 437 4.22 -14.94 -1.47
CA VAL A 437 4.64 -15.15 -0.07
C VAL A 437 4.32 -13.90 0.74
N TRP A 438 4.00 -14.03 2.02
CA TRP A 438 3.73 -12.89 2.89
C TRP A 438 4.02 -13.18 4.35
N LYS A 439 4.13 -12.12 5.15
CA LYS A 439 4.31 -12.16 6.61
C LYS A 439 3.16 -11.41 7.28
N GLY A 440 2.65 -11.91 8.39
CA GLY A 440 1.55 -11.27 9.13
C GLY A 440 0.45 -12.27 9.45
N ASP A 441 -0.81 -11.83 9.34
CA ASP A 441 -1.95 -12.74 9.46
C ASP A 441 -2.16 -13.49 8.15
N PHE A 442 -2.90 -14.60 8.23
CA PHE A 442 -2.99 -15.52 7.10
C PHE A 442 -3.87 -15.00 5.98
N VAL A 443 -5.19 -15.12 6.06
CA VAL A 443 -6.08 -14.61 5.01
C VAL A 443 -7.37 -14.01 5.56
N ASP A 444 -7.82 -12.95 4.91
CA ASP A 444 -9.18 -12.44 4.99
C ASP A 444 -10.07 -13.18 3.98
N ALA A 445 -10.98 -14.01 4.49
CA ALA A 445 -11.94 -14.77 3.70
C ALA A 445 -13.30 -14.06 3.57
N THR A 446 -13.41 -12.81 4.02
CA THR A 446 -14.64 -12.01 3.89
C THR A 446 -15.15 -11.96 2.45
N PRO A 447 -14.33 -11.71 1.41
CA PRO A 447 -14.84 -11.66 0.04
C PRO A 447 -15.40 -13.00 -0.44
N MET A 448 -14.93 -14.12 0.11
CA MET A 448 -15.40 -15.46 -0.23
C MET A 448 -16.65 -15.88 0.55
N TRP A 449 -16.76 -15.52 1.83
CA TRP A 449 -17.77 -16.08 2.73
C TRP A 449 -18.89 -15.12 3.14
N ASN A 450 -18.72 -13.82 2.93
CA ASN A 450 -19.77 -12.85 3.22
C ASN A 450 -20.78 -12.76 2.06
N ASP A 451 -22.07 -12.83 2.39
CA ASP A 451 -23.19 -12.83 1.44
C ASP A 451 -23.02 -13.87 0.32
N ARG A 452 -23.06 -13.47 -0.97
CA ARG A 452 -22.92 -14.42 -2.09
C ARG A 452 -21.48 -14.84 -2.33
N GLY A 453 -20.51 -14.13 -1.75
CA GLY A 453 -19.08 -14.32 -1.97
C GLY A 453 -18.65 -14.16 -3.44
N ASN A 454 -17.35 -14.04 -3.66
CA ASN A 454 -16.72 -14.11 -4.99
C ASN A 454 -15.74 -15.28 -5.13
N GLY A 455 -15.62 -16.12 -4.10
CA GLY A 455 -14.68 -17.25 -4.07
C GLY A 455 -13.23 -16.87 -3.72
N MET A 456 -12.93 -15.60 -3.45
CA MET A 456 -11.56 -15.10 -3.28
C MET A 456 -11.21 -14.85 -1.81
N SER A 457 -10.00 -15.25 -1.43
CA SER A 457 -9.39 -14.84 -0.15
C SER A 457 -8.29 -13.82 -0.40
N LEU A 458 -8.13 -12.85 0.50
CA LEU A 458 -7.08 -11.85 0.42
C LEU A 458 -5.98 -12.14 1.45
N PRO A 459 -4.68 -12.09 1.08
CA PRO A 459 -3.59 -12.16 2.06
C PRO A 459 -3.64 -10.92 2.97
N PHE A 460 -3.25 -11.08 4.24
CA PHE A 460 -3.27 -10.00 5.22
C PHE A 460 -1.89 -9.75 5.84
N GLY A 461 -1.06 -8.95 5.18
CA GLY A 461 0.31 -8.73 5.67
C GLY A 461 1.26 -8.03 4.70
N GLY A 462 2.56 -8.16 4.96
CA GLY A 462 3.63 -7.73 4.06
C GLY A 462 3.81 -8.70 2.90
N ILE A 463 3.26 -8.36 1.74
CA ILE A 463 3.13 -9.24 0.57
C ILE A 463 4.30 -9.10 -0.39
N LEU A 464 4.76 -10.24 -0.93
CA LEU A 464 5.64 -10.34 -2.09
C LEU A 464 4.98 -11.24 -3.16
N ASP A 465 4.65 -10.62 -4.29
CA ASP A 465 4.12 -11.32 -5.47
C ASP A 465 5.24 -11.85 -6.35
N LEU A 466 5.17 -13.14 -6.68
CA LEU A 466 6.10 -13.85 -7.55
C LEU A 466 5.44 -14.13 -8.91
N GLN A 467 6.17 -14.72 -9.85
CA GLN A 467 5.61 -15.01 -11.17
C GLN A 467 4.69 -16.24 -11.15
N ASN A 468 3.61 -16.15 -11.91
CA ASN A 468 2.67 -17.25 -12.11
C ASN A 468 3.09 -18.15 -13.28
N GLN A 469 4.26 -18.79 -13.16
CA GLN A 469 4.82 -19.66 -14.19
C GLN A 469 5.46 -20.93 -13.57
N PRO A 470 5.53 -22.05 -14.31
CA PRO A 470 6.16 -23.28 -13.83
C PRO A 470 7.62 -23.08 -13.37
N LEU A 471 7.98 -23.76 -12.27
CA LEU A 471 9.35 -23.76 -11.73
C LEU A 471 10.33 -24.57 -12.60
N LEU A 472 9.86 -25.65 -13.23
CA LEU A 472 10.66 -26.53 -14.08
C LEU A 472 10.44 -26.19 -15.56
N GLY A 473 11.50 -26.26 -16.36
CA GLY A 473 11.51 -25.89 -17.78
C GLY A 473 12.49 -26.75 -18.56
N LEU A 474 12.08 -27.27 -19.72
CA LEU A 474 12.99 -27.91 -20.68
C LEU A 474 13.62 -26.83 -21.56
N LEU A 475 14.94 -26.65 -21.44
CA LEU A 475 15.69 -25.73 -22.28
C LEU A 475 16.52 -26.51 -23.29
N ALA A 476 16.03 -26.58 -24.53
CA ALA A 476 16.76 -27.21 -25.64
C ALA A 476 18.03 -26.42 -26.00
N THR A 477 17.95 -25.09 -25.87
CA THR A 477 19.02 -24.13 -26.11
C THR A 477 18.97 -23.00 -25.08
N ASP A 478 20.03 -22.21 -25.01
CA ASP A 478 20.08 -20.97 -24.21
C ASP A 478 19.02 -19.94 -24.65
N GLN A 479 18.62 -19.94 -25.93
CA GLN A 479 17.57 -19.10 -26.50
C GLN A 479 16.14 -19.62 -26.28
N THR A 480 15.96 -20.81 -25.70
CA THR A 480 14.62 -21.39 -25.50
C THR A 480 13.80 -20.54 -24.53
N THR A 481 12.60 -20.13 -24.95
CA THR A 481 11.66 -19.38 -24.11
C THR A 481 11.15 -20.25 -22.97
N TRP A 482 11.04 -19.68 -21.77
CA TRP A 482 10.53 -20.44 -20.63
C TRP A 482 9.04 -20.79 -20.80
N PRO A 483 8.61 -22.03 -20.48
CA PRO A 483 7.20 -22.41 -20.60
C PRO A 483 6.31 -21.55 -19.70
N THR A 484 5.21 -21.04 -20.24
CA THR A 484 4.23 -20.24 -19.48
C THR A 484 3.21 -21.10 -18.74
N ALA A 485 2.98 -22.32 -19.25
CA ALA A 485 2.20 -23.39 -18.65
C ALA A 485 2.66 -24.71 -19.26
N TYR A 486 2.27 -25.81 -18.64
CA TYR A 486 2.29 -27.13 -19.26
C TYR A 486 0.86 -27.65 -19.33
N SER A 487 0.47 -28.18 -20.48
CA SER A 487 -0.81 -28.87 -20.60
C SER A 487 -0.72 -30.30 -20.06
N GLU A 488 -1.86 -30.96 -19.84
CA GLU A 488 -1.89 -32.40 -19.58
C GLU A 488 -1.22 -33.19 -20.73
N ALA A 489 -1.32 -32.68 -21.97
CA ALA A 489 -0.67 -33.28 -23.13
C ALA A 489 0.86 -33.16 -23.08
N ASP A 490 1.40 -32.15 -22.37
CA ASP A 490 2.84 -31.99 -22.12
C ASP A 490 3.31 -32.80 -20.89
N GLY A 491 2.44 -33.66 -20.36
CA GLY A 491 2.71 -34.51 -19.21
C GLY A 491 2.72 -33.77 -17.87
N HIS A 492 2.16 -32.55 -17.80
CA HIS A 492 1.93 -31.92 -16.51
C HIS A 492 0.66 -32.42 -15.86
N ARG A 493 0.81 -32.99 -14.67
CA ARG A 493 -0.32 -33.53 -13.92
C ARG A 493 -0.14 -33.30 -12.43
N PHE A 494 -1.03 -32.51 -11.84
CA PHE A 494 -1.09 -32.38 -10.40
C PHE A 494 -1.56 -33.71 -9.78
N ARG A 495 -0.83 -34.20 -8.77
CA ARG A 495 -1.06 -35.50 -8.10
C ARG A 495 -1.53 -35.33 -6.65
N GLY A 496 -1.95 -34.13 -6.25
CA GLY A 496 -2.37 -33.82 -4.88
C GLY A 496 -1.20 -33.37 -4.00
N TYR A 497 -1.39 -33.47 -2.69
CA TYR A 497 -0.34 -33.25 -1.71
C TYR A 497 -0.46 -34.27 -0.57
N ASP A 498 0.68 -34.60 0.05
CA ASP A 498 0.70 -35.28 1.35
C ASP A 498 0.87 -34.23 2.46
N ILE A 499 0.50 -34.57 3.69
CA ILE A 499 0.78 -33.74 4.86
C ILE A 499 1.93 -34.37 5.64
N ASP A 500 3.00 -33.61 5.90
CA ASP A 500 4.13 -34.09 6.68
C ASP A 500 3.83 -34.12 8.19
N ALA A 501 4.78 -34.63 8.98
CA ALA A 501 4.61 -34.74 10.44
C ALA A 501 4.45 -33.39 11.16
N THR A 502 4.78 -32.28 10.51
CA THR A 502 4.62 -30.91 11.03
C THR A 502 3.31 -30.26 10.56
N GLY A 503 2.52 -30.96 9.74
CA GLY A 503 1.26 -30.45 9.18
C GLY A 503 1.44 -29.70 7.86
N ARG A 504 2.65 -29.61 7.30
CA ARG A 504 2.92 -28.86 6.06
C ARG A 504 2.64 -29.72 4.82
N PRO A 505 2.05 -29.15 3.76
CA PRO A 505 1.81 -29.89 2.54
C PRO A 505 3.10 -30.12 1.73
N ILE A 506 3.25 -31.34 1.21
CA ILE A 506 4.23 -31.72 0.19
C ILE A 506 3.45 -31.87 -1.12
N PHE A 507 3.54 -30.88 -2.00
CA PHE A 507 2.83 -30.90 -3.28
C PHE A 507 3.46 -31.91 -4.22
N LYS A 508 2.63 -32.67 -4.93
CA LYS A 508 3.05 -33.71 -5.86
C LYS A 508 2.54 -33.39 -7.25
N TYR A 509 3.42 -33.42 -8.23
CA TYR A 509 3.05 -33.26 -9.63
C TYR A 509 4.03 -33.96 -10.55
N GLU A 510 3.57 -34.28 -11.75
CA GLU A 510 4.41 -34.67 -12.88
C GLU A 510 4.63 -33.48 -13.80
N VAL A 511 5.81 -33.40 -14.41
CA VAL A 511 6.14 -32.43 -15.45
C VAL A 511 7.34 -32.93 -16.22
N ALA A 512 7.37 -32.76 -17.55
CA ALA A 512 8.53 -33.13 -18.38
C ALA A 512 9.05 -34.57 -18.14
N GLY A 513 8.14 -35.52 -17.85
CA GLY A 513 8.47 -36.94 -17.61
C GLY A 513 9.08 -37.26 -16.24
N VAL A 514 9.21 -36.29 -15.34
CA VAL A 514 9.68 -36.50 -13.95
C VAL A 514 8.53 -36.38 -12.95
N VAL A 515 8.69 -37.04 -11.80
CA VAL A 515 7.77 -36.91 -10.65
C VAL A 515 8.40 -35.99 -9.62
N VAL A 516 7.67 -34.96 -9.20
CA VAL A 516 8.17 -33.94 -8.28
C VAL A 516 7.41 -34.01 -6.97
N LYS A 517 8.15 -33.99 -5.85
CA LYS A 517 7.66 -33.61 -4.53
C LYS A 517 8.22 -32.24 -4.19
N ASP A 518 7.35 -31.27 -3.97
CA ASP A 518 7.68 -29.87 -3.72
C ASP A 518 7.26 -29.49 -2.31
N GLN A 519 8.24 -29.32 -1.44
CA GLN A 519 8.05 -29.00 -0.03
C GLN A 519 8.50 -27.57 0.23
N ILE A 520 7.61 -26.78 0.80
CA ILE A 520 7.83 -25.38 1.10
C ILE A 520 7.78 -25.22 2.63
N LYS A 521 8.86 -24.71 3.21
CA LYS A 521 9.10 -24.64 4.66
C LYS A 521 9.40 -23.20 5.05
N PRO A 522 8.45 -22.50 5.67
CA PRO A 522 8.75 -21.20 6.24
C PRO A 522 9.73 -21.30 7.40
N ASP A 523 10.63 -20.33 7.51
CA ASP A 523 11.56 -20.22 8.63
C ASP A 523 10.82 -19.87 9.94
N THR A 524 11.37 -20.34 11.06
CA THR A 524 10.82 -20.13 12.40
C THR A 524 10.99 -18.72 12.94
N GLU A 525 11.93 -17.94 12.40
CA GLU A 525 12.21 -16.55 12.79
C GLU A 525 11.52 -15.50 11.91
N ASN A 526 10.57 -15.90 11.05
CA ASN A 526 9.82 -14.97 10.18
C ASN A 526 10.70 -14.18 9.20
N LYS A 527 11.81 -14.80 8.73
CA LYS A 527 12.79 -14.13 7.87
C LYS A 527 12.73 -14.56 6.41
N TYR A 528 12.47 -15.83 6.16
CA TYR A 528 12.54 -16.41 4.82
C TYR A 528 11.65 -17.65 4.68
N LEU A 529 11.61 -18.17 3.46
CA LEU A 529 10.94 -19.43 3.12
C LEU A 529 11.89 -20.29 2.32
N GLU A 530 12.05 -21.54 2.73
CA GLU A 530 12.80 -22.56 1.99
C GLU A 530 11.87 -23.33 1.08
N ARG A 531 12.34 -23.67 -0.12
CA ARG A 531 11.67 -24.58 -1.03
C ARG A 531 12.63 -25.67 -1.45
N GLU A 532 12.17 -26.91 -1.37
CA GLU A 532 12.92 -28.11 -1.69
C GLU A 532 12.11 -28.98 -2.65
N LEU A 533 12.71 -29.28 -3.79
CA LEU A 533 12.19 -30.25 -4.72
C LEU A 533 12.92 -31.57 -4.54
N THR A 534 12.18 -32.67 -4.45
CA THR A 534 12.68 -34.02 -4.70
C THR A 534 12.15 -34.47 -6.06
N ILE A 535 13.07 -34.72 -7.01
CA ILE A 535 12.75 -35.08 -8.39
C ILE A 535 13.09 -36.55 -8.62
N GLY A 536 12.07 -37.36 -8.89
CA GLY A 536 12.18 -38.78 -9.19
C GLY A 536 12.04 -39.09 -10.67
N GLY A 537 12.55 -40.27 -11.07
CA GLY A 537 12.59 -40.74 -12.45
C GLY A 537 13.90 -40.36 -13.16
N THR A 538 13.93 -40.52 -14.48
CA THR A 538 15.08 -40.14 -15.31
C THR A 538 15.02 -38.64 -15.59
N ILE A 539 15.89 -37.86 -14.93
CA ILE A 539 15.94 -36.40 -15.09
C ILE A 539 16.58 -36.04 -16.43
N PRO A 540 15.86 -35.35 -17.35
CA PRO A 540 16.45 -34.91 -18.61
C PRO A 540 17.59 -33.91 -18.38
N ALA A 541 18.69 -34.04 -19.12
CA ALA A 541 19.84 -33.12 -18.99
C ALA A 541 19.48 -31.66 -19.30
N GLN A 542 18.46 -31.43 -20.13
CA GLN A 542 17.93 -30.12 -20.50
C GLN A 542 16.94 -29.54 -19.48
N LEU A 543 16.56 -30.30 -18.44
CA LEU A 543 15.60 -29.84 -17.44
C LEU A 543 16.29 -28.87 -16.47
N GLN A 544 15.72 -27.67 -16.34
CA GLN A 544 16.22 -26.60 -15.48
C GLN A 544 15.14 -26.19 -14.48
N CYS A 545 15.57 -25.64 -13.35
CA CYS A 545 14.72 -24.95 -12.38
C CYS A 545 14.96 -23.44 -12.52
N ARG A 546 13.90 -22.65 -12.71
CA ARG A 546 13.97 -21.18 -12.68
C ARG A 546 13.58 -20.63 -11.32
N LEU A 547 14.60 -20.36 -10.52
CA LEU A 547 14.46 -19.95 -9.13
C LEU A 547 13.87 -18.55 -8.99
N ALA A 548 14.16 -17.67 -9.94
CA ALA A 548 13.61 -16.32 -10.02
C ALA A 548 13.67 -15.76 -11.44
N ILE A 549 12.94 -14.67 -11.65
CA ILE A 549 12.96 -13.83 -12.84
C ILE A 549 12.74 -12.39 -12.38
N GLY A 550 13.50 -11.47 -12.97
CA GLY A 550 13.44 -10.04 -12.66
C GLY A 550 13.87 -9.22 -13.87
N LYS A 551 13.69 -7.91 -13.80
CA LYS A 551 14.30 -6.99 -14.77
C LYS A 551 15.82 -7.00 -14.63
N GLN A 552 16.30 -7.09 -13.39
CA GLN A 552 17.69 -7.16 -13.02
C GLN A 552 17.89 -8.17 -11.87
N ILE A 553 18.89 -9.02 -12.02
CA ILE A 553 19.35 -10.01 -11.05
C ILE A 553 20.83 -9.75 -10.84
N GLU A 554 21.22 -9.48 -9.59
CA GLU A 554 22.61 -9.24 -9.23
C GLU A 554 23.12 -10.36 -8.33
N LYS A 555 24.32 -10.87 -8.62
CA LYS A 555 25.00 -11.83 -7.75
C LYS A 555 25.62 -11.05 -6.60
N VAL A 556 25.16 -11.28 -5.37
CA VAL A 556 25.70 -10.67 -4.15
C VAL A 556 26.96 -11.41 -3.71
N ASN A 557 26.88 -12.74 -3.68
CA ASN A 557 28.02 -13.64 -3.44
C ASN A 557 27.72 -15.01 -4.09
N ASP A 558 28.53 -16.03 -3.81
CA ASP A 558 28.45 -17.33 -4.49
C ASP A 558 27.10 -18.05 -4.41
N ASN A 559 26.30 -17.77 -3.39
CA ASN A 559 25.01 -18.43 -3.21
C ASN A 559 23.86 -17.46 -2.92
N LEU A 560 24.06 -16.16 -3.05
CA LEU A 560 23.04 -15.15 -2.79
C LEU A 560 22.89 -14.21 -3.98
N TYR A 561 21.64 -14.07 -4.43
CA TYR A 561 21.26 -13.23 -5.56
C TYR A 561 20.15 -12.29 -5.13
N ILE A 562 20.17 -11.05 -5.60
CA ILE A 562 19.13 -10.05 -5.35
C ILE A 562 18.32 -9.84 -6.63
N ILE A 563 16.99 -9.86 -6.52
CA ILE A 563 16.06 -9.77 -7.65
C ILE A 563 15.31 -8.45 -7.59
N ASP A 564 15.55 -7.56 -8.56
CA ASP A 564 14.96 -6.22 -8.67
C ASP A 564 15.08 -5.36 -7.38
N LYS A 565 16.03 -5.72 -6.51
CA LYS A 565 16.15 -5.20 -5.14
C LYS A 565 14.87 -5.29 -4.30
N GLN A 566 14.02 -6.27 -4.60
CA GLN A 566 12.75 -6.54 -3.91
C GLN A 566 12.83 -7.75 -2.98
N TYR A 567 13.67 -8.74 -3.31
CA TYR A 567 13.92 -9.94 -2.50
C TYR A 567 15.25 -10.58 -2.89
N TYR A 568 15.75 -11.50 -2.07
CA TYR A 568 16.88 -12.34 -2.38
C TYR A 568 16.47 -13.79 -2.65
N VAL A 569 17.27 -14.46 -3.47
CA VAL A 569 17.29 -15.91 -3.60
C VAL A 569 18.62 -16.44 -3.09
N LYS A 570 18.58 -17.30 -2.08
CA LYS A 570 19.74 -18.03 -1.58
C LYS A 570 19.72 -19.46 -2.11
N THR A 571 20.75 -19.88 -2.84
CA THR A 571 20.83 -21.21 -3.46
C THR A 571 21.68 -22.16 -2.62
N THR A 572 21.42 -23.48 -2.68
CA THR A 572 22.32 -24.48 -2.08
C THR A 572 23.37 -25.01 -3.06
N GLY A 573 23.18 -24.75 -4.36
CA GLY A 573 24.09 -25.14 -5.43
C GLY A 573 24.34 -24.01 -6.42
N SER A 574 25.12 -24.32 -7.46
CA SER A 574 25.45 -23.36 -8.52
C SER A 574 24.20 -22.89 -9.26
N ALA A 575 24.06 -21.58 -9.42
CA ALA A 575 23.04 -20.96 -10.25
C ALA A 575 23.67 -19.98 -11.23
N ILE A 576 23.02 -19.81 -12.38
CA ILE A 576 23.45 -18.92 -13.45
C ILE A 576 22.37 -17.88 -13.73
N ILE A 577 22.80 -16.68 -14.12
CA ILE A 577 21.92 -15.63 -14.60
C ILE A 577 21.86 -15.74 -16.13
N ARG A 578 20.66 -15.96 -16.67
CA ARG A 578 20.39 -16.00 -18.10
C ARG A 578 19.68 -14.71 -18.52
N ASN A 579 20.25 -14.00 -19.50
CA ASN A 579 19.60 -12.83 -20.10
C ASN A 579 18.51 -13.28 -21.08
N ILE A 580 17.35 -12.64 -21.01
CA ILE A 580 16.21 -12.85 -21.91
C ILE A 580 15.72 -11.50 -22.45
N ALA A 581 14.84 -11.51 -23.46
CA ALA A 581 14.40 -10.29 -24.15
C ALA A 581 13.90 -9.17 -23.21
N ASN A 582 13.21 -9.54 -22.12
CA ASN A 582 12.57 -8.61 -21.19
C ASN A 582 13.11 -8.70 -19.75
N GLY A 583 14.38 -9.10 -19.57
CA GLY A 583 15.01 -9.15 -18.24
C GLY A 583 15.99 -10.31 -18.08
N GLN A 584 16.01 -10.89 -16.88
CA GLN A 584 16.94 -11.93 -16.49
C GLN A 584 16.23 -13.05 -15.71
N GLU A 585 16.75 -14.25 -15.82
CA GLU A 585 16.28 -15.43 -15.08
C GLU A 585 17.43 -16.06 -14.29
N LEU A 586 17.15 -16.50 -13.06
CA LEU A 586 18.09 -17.24 -12.24
C LEU A 586 17.79 -18.73 -12.36
N LEU A 587 18.74 -19.48 -12.93
CA LEU A 587 18.56 -20.89 -13.28
C LEU A 587 19.52 -21.79 -12.50
N THR A 588 19.06 -22.98 -12.15
CA THR A 588 19.91 -24.11 -11.73
C THR A 588 19.49 -25.37 -12.48
N PRO A 589 20.42 -26.27 -12.84
CA PRO A 589 20.06 -27.57 -13.39
C PRO A 589 19.15 -28.36 -12.45
N ALA A 590 18.16 -29.06 -12.99
CA ALA A 590 17.37 -30.00 -12.23
C ALA A 590 18.25 -31.19 -11.78
N LYS A 591 18.09 -31.59 -10.52
CA LYS A 591 18.81 -32.70 -9.88
C LYS A 591 17.84 -33.49 -9.01
N ALA A 592 18.28 -34.63 -8.48
CA ALA A 592 17.46 -35.44 -7.56
C ALA A 592 16.89 -34.60 -6.39
N THR A 593 17.68 -33.63 -5.91
CA THR A 593 17.25 -32.62 -4.95
C THR A 593 17.68 -31.23 -5.42
N VAL A 594 16.77 -30.25 -5.33
CA VAL A 594 17.06 -28.84 -5.56
C VAL A 594 16.44 -28.04 -4.43
N SER A 595 17.25 -27.26 -3.71
CA SER A 595 16.77 -26.44 -2.58
C SER A 595 17.26 -25.00 -2.70
N TYR A 596 16.40 -24.07 -2.31
CA TYR A 596 16.71 -22.63 -2.28
C TYR A 596 15.82 -21.93 -1.26
N ALA A 597 16.21 -20.73 -0.84
CA ALA A 597 15.40 -19.88 0.03
C ALA A 597 15.06 -18.56 -0.66
N ILE A 598 13.84 -18.09 -0.42
CA ILE A 598 13.39 -16.74 -0.76
C ILE A 598 13.45 -15.92 0.53
N ILE A 599 14.28 -14.88 0.53
CA ILE A 599 14.46 -13.98 1.66
C ILE A 599 13.91 -12.62 1.24
N TRP A 600 12.96 -12.08 1.99
CA TRP A 600 12.39 -10.77 1.68
C TRP A 600 12.12 -9.97 2.93
#